data_AF-A0AAV4RFF6-F1
#
_entry.id   AF-A0AAV4RFF6-F1
#
_cell.length_a   1.000
_cell.length_b   1.000
_cell.length_c   1.000
_cell.angle_alpha   90.00
_cell.angle_beta   90.00
_cell.angle_gamma   90.00
#
_symmetry.space_group_name_H-M   'P 1'
#
loop_
_entity.id
_entity.type
_entity.pdbx_description
1 polymer ?
#
loop_
_entity_poly.entity_id
_entity_poly.type
_entity_poly.pdbx_seq_one_letter_code
_entity_poly.pdbx_strand_id
1 'polypeptide(L)'
;MSPNGEKQQPQSKPHLPCHPNQIVPCFVSITHRSCLEFPPRTCFYNGTWFQESEELPTRGLCLICHCFPGFVEPNAFTCSVIDCPWEDYHRRFPGCTPIYADRDCCPIGWECGMTAKDHLISSSRVVVIDWVGWDV
;
A
#
# COMPACT_ATOMS: atom_id res chain seq x y z
N MET A 1 -15.50 61.92 35.55
CA MET A 1 -14.42 61.13 34.92
C MET A 1 -14.84 59.67 34.94
N SER A 2 -15.20 59.10 33.80
CA SER A 2 -15.28 57.63 33.55
C SER A 2 -13.94 57.16 32.95
N PRO A 3 -13.69 55.87 32.60
CA PRO A 3 -14.22 54.56 33.06
C PRO A 3 -13.08 53.51 33.28
N ASN A 4 -13.44 52.28 33.69
CA ASN A 4 -12.91 50.95 33.28
C ASN A 4 -13.16 49.95 34.43
N GLY A 5 -13.77 48.76 34.29
CA GLY A 5 -14.06 47.92 33.12
C GLY A 5 -13.15 46.70 33.11
N GLU A 6 -13.53 45.58 33.76
CA GLU A 6 -13.04 44.26 33.35
C GLU A 6 -14.00 43.14 33.80
N LYS A 7 -14.63 42.49 32.82
CA LYS A 7 -15.49 41.32 32.98
C LYS A 7 -14.61 40.07 32.93
N GLN A 8 -14.70 39.23 33.96
CA GLN A 8 -14.06 37.91 33.98
C GLN A 8 -14.81 36.94 33.05
N GLN A 9 -14.05 36.30 32.16
CA GLN A 9 -14.51 35.30 31.19
C GLN A 9 -14.44 33.90 31.82
N PRO A 10 -15.48 33.04 31.68
CA PRO A 10 -15.47 31.70 32.22
C PRO A 10 -14.68 30.70 31.36
N GLN A 11 -14.15 29.70 32.05
CA GLN A 11 -13.14 28.73 31.64
C GLN A 11 -13.54 27.83 30.46
N SER A 12 -12.52 27.53 29.66
CA SER A 12 -12.47 26.66 28.48
C SER A 12 -13.03 25.24 28.72
N LYS A 13 -14.02 24.86 27.92
CA LYS A 13 -14.54 23.49 27.78
C LYS A 13 -13.65 22.72 26.78
N PRO A 14 -13.37 21.41 26.96
CA PRO A 14 -12.47 20.67 26.09
C PRO A 14 -13.07 20.50 24.69
N HIS A 15 -12.26 20.79 23.66
CA HIS A 15 -12.60 20.60 22.25
C HIS A 15 -12.80 19.11 21.95
N LEU A 16 -14.01 18.72 21.53
CA LEU A 16 -14.25 17.40 20.95
C LEU A 16 -13.67 17.34 19.52
N PRO A 17 -13.12 16.19 19.08
CA PRO A 17 -12.66 16.01 17.71
C PRO A 17 -13.85 15.93 16.73
N CYS A 18 -13.73 16.62 15.60
CA CYS A 18 -14.74 16.67 14.54
C CYS A 18 -14.88 15.29 13.88
N HIS A 19 -16.07 14.70 13.98
CA HIS A 19 -16.42 13.42 13.34
C HIS A 19 -16.90 13.69 11.89
N PRO A 20 -16.50 12.89 10.89
CA PRO A 20 -16.78 13.14 9.46
C PRO A 20 -18.25 12.97 9.04
N ASN A 21 -19.16 12.65 9.96
CA ASN A 21 -20.55 12.33 9.63
C ASN A 21 -21.59 13.11 10.46
N GLN A 22 -21.20 14.26 11.02
CA GLN A 22 -22.15 15.17 11.66
C GLN A 22 -22.38 16.41 10.81
N ILE A 23 -23.58 16.49 10.23
CA ILE A 23 -24.19 17.71 9.71
C ILE A 23 -24.57 18.57 10.92
N VAL A 24 -23.58 19.13 11.62
CA VAL A 24 -23.81 20.21 12.56
C VAL A 24 -23.34 21.50 11.91
N PRO A 25 -24.18 22.56 11.89
CA PRO A 25 -23.71 23.87 11.48
C PRO A 25 -22.66 24.30 12.50
N CYS A 26 -21.40 24.41 12.07
CA CYS A 26 -20.36 25.05 12.86
C CYS A 26 -20.87 26.42 13.28
N PHE A 27 -21.16 26.59 14.57
CA PHE A 27 -21.59 27.88 15.12
C PHE A 27 -20.47 28.88 14.85
N VAL A 28 -20.77 29.84 13.98
CA VAL A 28 -19.88 30.90 13.55
C VAL A 28 -19.57 31.80 14.76
N SER A 29 -18.45 31.54 15.43
CA SER A 29 -17.79 32.58 16.23
C SER A 29 -16.92 33.39 15.28
N ILE A 30 -17.38 34.61 14.99
CA ILE A 30 -16.90 35.53 13.93
C ILE A 30 -15.43 35.97 14.09
N THR A 31 -14.70 35.52 15.11
CA THR A 31 -13.35 36.01 15.44
C THR A 31 -12.19 35.05 15.19
N HIS A 32 -12.42 33.81 14.75
CA HIS A 32 -11.33 32.95 14.24
C HIS A 32 -11.62 32.40 12.85
N ARG A 33 -10.98 33.04 11.89
CA ARG A 33 -10.88 32.72 10.47
C ARG A 33 -10.08 31.43 10.29
N SER A 34 -10.66 30.26 10.55
CA SER A 34 -10.12 28.95 10.14
C SER A 34 -11.18 27.86 10.29
N CYS A 35 -12.33 28.01 9.63
CA CYS A 35 -12.94 26.80 9.09
C CYS A 35 -11.95 26.33 8.02
N LEU A 36 -11.23 25.24 8.27
CA LEU A 36 -10.43 24.59 7.24
C LEU A 36 -11.33 24.45 6.01
N GLU A 37 -11.09 25.28 5.00
CA GLU A 37 -11.58 25.04 3.66
C GLU A 37 -10.88 23.74 3.25
N PHE A 38 -11.55 22.60 3.50
CA PHE A 38 -11.18 21.37 2.83
C PHE A 38 -11.24 21.70 1.34
N PRO A 39 -10.13 21.58 0.59
CA PRO A 39 -10.18 21.82 -0.83
C PRO A 39 -11.26 20.88 -1.38
N PRO A 40 -12.34 21.41 -1.99
CA PRO A 40 -13.32 20.56 -2.63
C PRO A 40 -12.51 19.75 -3.64
N ARG A 41 -12.55 18.40 -3.53
CA ARG A 41 -11.76 17.43 -4.32
C ARG A 41 -10.43 16.97 -3.70
N THR A 42 -10.37 16.79 -2.38
CA THR A 42 -9.26 16.09 -1.73
C THR A 42 -9.76 14.96 -0.82
N CYS A 43 -8.92 13.94 -0.61
CA CYS A 43 -9.19 12.83 0.29
C CYS A 43 -8.08 12.72 1.32
N PHE A 44 -8.43 12.33 2.55
CA PHE A 44 -7.47 12.01 3.58
C PHE A 44 -7.37 10.49 3.74
N TYR A 45 -6.20 9.93 3.49
CA TYR A 45 -5.96 8.50 3.62
C TYR A 45 -4.59 8.24 4.25
N ASN A 46 -4.54 7.33 5.21
CA ASN A 46 -3.31 6.92 5.89
C ASN A 46 -2.43 8.11 6.38
N GLY A 47 -3.06 9.13 6.96
CA GLY A 47 -2.36 10.30 7.49
C GLY A 47 -1.95 11.37 6.47
N THR A 48 -2.26 11.17 5.18
CA THR A 48 -1.82 12.04 4.08
C THR A 48 -3.01 12.52 3.25
N TRP A 49 -2.88 13.72 2.66
CA TRP A 49 -3.86 14.30 1.74
C TRP A 49 -3.53 13.95 0.29
N PHE A 50 -4.54 13.53 -0.45
CA PHE A 50 -4.46 13.21 -1.88
C PHE A 50 -5.43 14.09 -2.67
N GLN A 51 -5.05 14.42 -3.89
CA GLN A 51 -5.91 15.12 -4.84
C GLN A 51 -6.93 14.17 -5.46
N GLU A 52 -8.09 14.69 -5.87
CA GLU A 52 -9.06 13.90 -6.64
C GLU A 52 -8.39 13.24 -7.84
N SER A 53 -8.79 11.99 -8.10
CA SER A 53 -8.22 11.05 -9.06
C SER A 53 -6.79 10.55 -8.79
N GLU A 54 -6.09 11.04 -7.77
CA GLU A 54 -4.77 10.54 -7.40
C GLU A 54 -4.87 9.09 -6.89
N GLU A 55 -3.89 8.25 -7.28
CA GLU A 55 -3.81 6.86 -6.82
C GLU A 55 -3.42 6.80 -5.34
N LEU A 56 -4.22 6.13 -4.53
CA LEU A 56 -3.95 5.92 -3.12
C LEU A 56 -2.96 4.77 -2.92
N PRO A 57 -2.14 4.77 -1.86
CA PRO A 57 -1.21 3.69 -1.53
C PRO A 57 -1.92 2.45 -0.98
N THR A 58 -2.84 1.87 -1.76
CA THR A 58 -3.69 0.71 -1.41
C THR A 58 -3.23 -0.59 -2.06
N ARG A 59 -2.14 -0.56 -2.84
CA ARG A 59 -1.62 -1.74 -3.55
C ARG A 59 -1.27 -2.92 -2.64
N GLY A 60 -0.82 -2.64 -1.41
CA GLY A 60 -0.57 -3.68 -0.40
C GLY A 60 -1.85 -4.39 0.08
N LEU A 61 -3.03 -3.82 -0.19
CA LEU A 61 -4.33 -4.45 0.04
C LEU A 61 -4.85 -5.16 -1.22
N CYS A 62 -4.02 -5.28 -2.27
CA CYS A 62 -4.45 -5.75 -3.59
C CYS A 62 -5.58 -4.93 -4.22
N LEU A 63 -5.63 -3.63 -3.90
CA LEU A 63 -6.63 -2.70 -4.41
C LEU A 63 -5.95 -1.50 -5.08
N ILE A 64 -6.46 -1.10 -6.24
CA ILE A 64 -6.14 0.17 -6.89
C ILE A 64 -7.31 1.11 -6.64
N CYS A 65 -7.10 2.05 -5.72
CA CYS A 65 -8.07 3.06 -5.36
C CYS A 65 -7.61 4.42 -5.89
N HIS A 66 -8.56 5.23 -6.34
CA HIS A 66 -8.33 6.64 -6.63
C HIS A 66 -9.09 7.49 -5.62
N CYS A 67 -8.54 8.64 -5.26
CA CYS A 67 -9.25 9.60 -4.42
C CYS A 67 -10.48 10.14 -5.16
N PHE A 68 -11.65 10.09 -4.52
CA PHE A 68 -12.87 10.75 -4.99
C PHE A 68 -13.60 11.45 -3.82
N PRO A 69 -14.42 12.47 -4.08
CA PRO A 69 -15.17 13.17 -3.04
C PRO A 69 -16.05 12.21 -2.23
N GLY A 70 -15.84 12.15 -0.92
CA GLY A 70 -16.56 11.21 -0.04
C GLY A 70 -15.90 9.84 0.12
N PHE A 71 -14.64 9.66 -0.31
CA PHE A 71 -13.86 8.48 0.02
C PHE A 71 -13.72 8.32 1.54
N VAL A 72 -14.12 7.17 2.07
CA VAL A 72 -14.04 6.84 3.51
C VAL A 72 -12.95 5.80 3.75
N GLU A 73 -13.05 4.66 3.09
CA GLU A 73 -12.11 3.56 3.22
C GLU A 73 -11.97 2.76 1.92
N PRO A 74 -10.81 2.14 1.67
CA PRO A 74 -10.63 1.27 0.52
C PRO A 74 -11.39 -0.04 0.71
N ASN A 75 -12.25 -0.37 -0.25
CA ASN A 75 -12.96 -1.64 -0.32
C ASN A 75 -13.09 -2.11 -1.77
N ALA A 76 -13.48 -3.38 -1.96
CA ALA A 76 -13.62 -3.99 -3.29
C ALA A 76 -14.78 -3.43 -4.14
N PHE A 77 -15.69 -2.62 -3.57
CA PHE A 77 -16.76 -1.97 -4.32
C PHE A 77 -16.35 -0.59 -4.83
N THR A 78 -15.49 0.12 -4.11
CA THR A 78 -15.02 1.47 -4.46
C THR A 78 -13.70 1.47 -5.22
N CYS A 79 -12.98 0.35 -5.21
CA CYS A 79 -11.66 0.21 -5.79
C CYS A 79 -11.57 -1.01 -6.70
N SER A 80 -10.65 -0.96 -7.64
CA SER A 80 -10.38 -2.09 -8.54
C SER A 80 -9.51 -3.12 -7.82
N VAL A 81 -9.93 -4.39 -7.85
CA VAL A 81 -9.12 -5.50 -7.34
C VAL A 81 -8.00 -5.80 -8.32
N ILE A 82 -6.78 -5.94 -7.82
CA ILE A 82 -5.62 -6.36 -8.62
C ILE A 82 -5.75 -7.86 -8.87
N ASP A 83 -5.84 -8.22 -10.14
CA ASP A 83 -5.76 -9.62 -10.57
C ASP A 83 -4.37 -9.89 -11.16
N CYS A 84 -3.70 -10.90 -10.64
CA CYS A 84 -2.36 -11.29 -11.09
C CYS A 84 -2.50 -12.33 -12.21
N PRO A 85 -1.64 -12.31 -13.25
CA PRO A 85 -1.75 -13.21 -14.40
C PRO A 85 -1.30 -14.64 -14.08
N TRP A 86 -2.08 -15.36 -13.28
CA TRP A 86 -1.75 -16.67 -12.73
C TRP A 86 -1.56 -17.75 -13.80
N GLU A 87 -2.38 -17.80 -14.86
CA GLU A 87 -2.19 -18.81 -15.92
C GLU A 87 -0.81 -18.72 -16.55
N ASP A 88 -0.36 -17.49 -16.78
CA ASP A 88 0.93 -17.19 -17.39
C ASP A 88 2.09 -17.54 -16.44
N TYR A 89 1.91 -17.30 -15.14
CA TYR A 89 2.89 -17.67 -14.12
C TYR A 89 3.05 -19.18 -13.99
N HIS A 90 1.93 -19.91 -13.90
CA HIS A 90 1.96 -21.38 -13.82
C HIS A 90 2.56 -22.02 -15.07
N ARG A 91 2.34 -21.43 -16.25
CA ARG A 91 2.96 -21.91 -17.50
C ARG A 91 4.48 -21.69 -17.52
N ARG A 92 4.95 -20.55 -17.00
CA ARG A 92 6.38 -20.18 -17.04
C ARG A 92 7.21 -20.83 -15.94
N PHE A 93 6.63 -21.02 -14.75
CA PHE A 93 7.33 -21.48 -13.55
C PHE A 93 6.62 -22.67 -12.89
N PRO A 94 6.50 -23.82 -13.59
CA PRO A 94 5.83 -24.99 -13.05
C PRO A 94 6.59 -25.55 -11.85
N GLY A 95 5.89 -25.71 -10.72
CA GLY A 95 6.47 -26.27 -9.49
C GLY A 95 7.40 -25.33 -8.71
N CYS A 96 7.47 -24.05 -9.08
CA CYS A 96 8.21 -23.05 -8.33
C CYS A 96 7.31 -22.35 -7.29
N THR A 97 7.91 -21.85 -6.22
CA THR A 97 7.21 -21.10 -5.16
C THR A 97 7.28 -19.59 -5.44
N PRO A 98 6.17 -18.84 -5.44
CA PRO A 98 6.20 -17.41 -5.65
C PRO A 98 6.85 -16.65 -4.47
N ILE A 99 7.60 -15.61 -4.78
CA ILE A 99 8.23 -14.69 -3.82
C ILE A 99 7.49 -13.36 -3.88
N TYR A 100 7.05 -12.85 -2.73
CA TYR A 100 6.35 -11.58 -2.57
C TYR A 100 7.21 -10.54 -1.85
N ALA A 101 6.97 -9.27 -2.13
CA ALA A 101 7.51 -8.15 -1.34
C ALA A 101 6.39 -7.52 -0.49
N ASP A 102 6.75 -6.85 0.61
CA ASP A 102 5.82 -6.35 1.64
C ASP A 102 4.70 -5.42 1.15
N ARG A 103 4.80 -4.86 -0.05
CA ARG A 103 3.81 -3.92 -0.62
C ARG A 103 3.32 -4.29 -2.03
N ASP A 104 3.76 -5.44 -2.54
CA ASP A 104 3.37 -5.92 -3.85
C ASP A 104 2.28 -6.97 -3.72
N CYS A 105 1.18 -6.76 -4.43
CA CYS A 105 0.08 -7.72 -4.47
C CYS A 105 0.47 -9.00 -5.23
N CYS A 106 1.23 -8.84 -6.32
CA CYS A 106 1.64 -9.96 -7.16
C CYS A 106 3.07 -10.40 -6.84
N PRO A 107 3.43 -11.66 -7.14
CA PRO A 107 4.79 -12.14 -6.95
C PRO A 107 5.81 -11.32 -7.75
N ILE A 108 6.93 -10.97 -7.11
CA ILE A 108 8.06 -10.29 -7.74
C ILE A 108 9.13 -11.27 -8.26
N GLY A 109 9.04 -12.53 -7.85
CA GLY A 109 10.00 -13.57 -8.21
C GLY A 109 9.47 -14.98 -7.95
N TRP A 110 10.29 -15.97 -8.29
CA TRP A 110 9.97 -17.38 -8.13
C TRP A 110 11.20 -18.13 -7.63
N GLU A 111 11.03 -18.90 -6.55
CA GLU A 111 12.03 -19.84 -6.07
C GLU A 111 11.74 -21.21 -6.68
N CYS A 112 12.54 -21.57 -7.67
CA CYS A 112 12.50 -22.89 -8.27
C CYS A 112 13.55 -23.75 -7.58
N GLY A 113 13.14 -24.82 -6.90
CA GLY A 113 14.08 -25.82 -6.43
C GLY A 113 14.85 -26.38 -7.62
N MET A 114 16.18 -26.38 -7.55
CA MET A 114 17.03 -27.03 -8.55
C MET A 114 16.71 -28.53 -8.57
N THR A 115 15.75 -28.96 -9.37
CA THR A 115 15.48 -30.39 -9.56
C THR A 115 16.49 -30.95 -10.57
N ALA A 116 17.48 -31.68 -10.07
CA ALA A 116 18.32 -32.72 -10.72
C ALA A 116 19.01 -32.42 -12.08
N LYS A 117 18.79 -31.29 -12.74
CA LYS A 117 19.45 -30.96 -14.02
C LYS A 117 20.81 -30.31 -13.85
N ASP A 118 21.08 -29.71 -12.69
CA ASP A 118 22.41 -29.15 -12.37
C ASP A 118 23.45 -30.23 -12.01
N HIS A 119 23.01 -31.48 -11.78
CA HIS A 119 23.93 -32.62 -11.65
C HIS A 119 24.47 -33.11 -13.02
N LEU A 120 23.84 -32.73 -14.14
CA LEU A 120 24.30 -33.11 -15.48
C LEU A 120 25.28 -32.10 -16.09
N ILE A 121 25.46 -30.92 -15.47
CA ILE A 121 26.54 -29.96 -15.83
C ILE A 121 27.78 -30.15 -14.91
N SER A 122 27.83 -31.26 -14.15
CA SER A 122 29.04 -31.77 -13.50
C SER A 122 29.54 -33.07 -14.15
N SER A 123 29.18 -33.33 -15.41
CA SER A 123 29.76 -34.40 -16.22
C SER A 123 30.79 -33.88 -17.22
N SER A 124 31.53 -32.82 -16.87
CA SER A 124 32.72 -32.37 -17.59
C SER A 124 33.96 -32.74 -16.79
N ARG A 125 34.38 -34.00 -16.94
CA ARG A 125 35.71 -34.63 -16.71
C ARG A 125 35.58 -35.99 -16.02
N VAL A 126 35.27 -37.02 -16.80
CA VAL A 126 35.89 -38.33 -16.58
C VAL A 126 36.52 -38.72 -17.91
N VAL A 127 37.79 -38.35 -18.09
CA VAL A 127 38.62 -39.07 -19.05
C VAL A 127 38.92 -40.40 -18.37
N VAL A 128 38.23 -41.46 -18.78
CA VAL A 128 38.67 -42.83 -18.47
C VAL A 128 39.95 -43.03 -19.28
N ILE A 129 41.10 -42.92 -18.63
CA ILE A 129 42.37 -43.33 -19.22
C ILE A 129 42.48 -44.82 -18.89
N ASP A 130 42.14 -45.69 -19.84
CA ASP A 130 42.48 -47.10 -19.75
C ASP A 130 44.01 -47.22 -19.84
N TRP A 131 44.65 -47.43 -18.70
CA TRP A 131 46.04 -47.86 -18.66
C TRP A 131 46.08 -49.35 -19.02
N VAL A 132 46.17 -49.63 -20.32
CA VAL A 132 46.51 -50.96 -20.81
C VAL A 132 47.93 -51.28 -20.33
N GLY A 133 48.04 -52.33 -19.52
CA GLY A 133 49.19 -52.63 -18.69
C GLY A 133 50.49 -52.90 -19.43
N TRP A 134 51.58 -52.48 -18.79
CA TRP A 134 52.93 -53.02 -18.96
C TRP A 134 53.41 -53.43 -17.58
N ASP A 135 53.37 -54.73 -17.31
CA ASP A 135 54.21 -55.36 -16.28
C ASP A 135 54.78 -56.65 -16.86
N VAL A 136 56.08 -56.53 -17.19
CA VAL A 136 57.23 -57.46 -17.03
C VAL A 136 57.01 -58.95 -17.30
#